data_AF-A0A954P761-F1
#
_entry.id   AF-A0A954P761-F1
#
_cell.length_a   1.000
_cell.length_b   1.000
_cell.length_c   1.000
_cell.angle_alpha   90.00
_cell.angle_beta   90.00
_cell.angle_gamma   90.00
#
_symmetry.space_group_name_H-M   'P 1'
#
loop_
_entity.id
_entity.type
_entity.pdbx_description
1 polymer ?
#
loop_
_entity_poly.entity_id
_entity_poly.type
_entity_poly.pdbx_seq_one_letter_code
_entity_poly.pdbx_strand_id
1 'polypeptide(L)'
;MLAAFCLAAVFAFVAFAVDSERIVVARSEMQNAVDAAALAASQEITGAIFEAGQERSSANVDANSIAVENARDMAFRVAEANGVHIDKNQDVIFGKRRYDAETDTWPITWNQGPYNVVKVVARRDNQDLSAPDGRLKL
;
A
#
# COMPACT_ATOMS: atom_id res chain seq x y z
N MET A 1 18.87 9.17 -47.95
CA MET A 1 17.68 8.42 -47.52
C MET A 1 17.96 7.50 -46.33
N LEU A 2 18.99 6.65 -46.35
CA LEU A 2 19.31 5.74 -45.23
C LEU A 2 19.47 6.47 -43.88
N ALA A 3 20.22 7.58 -43.84
CA ALA A 3 20.41 8.37 -42.62
C ALA A 3 19.09 8.91 -42.04
N ALA A 4 18.11 9.25 -42.89
CA ALA A 4 16.81 9.73 -42.43
C ALA A 4 15.98 8.62 -41.76
N PHE A 5 16.03 7.39 -42.29
CA PHE A 5 15.39 6.24 -41.66
C PHE A 5 16.08 5.83 -40.35
N CYS A 6 17.41 5.83 -40.31
CA CYS A 6 18.15 5.55 -39.07
C CYS A 6 17.85 6.59 -37.99
N LEU A 7 17.79 7.87 -38.34
CA LEU A 7 17.46 8.94 -37.39
C LEU A 7 16.04 8.79 -36.83
N ALA A 8 15.06 8.46 -37.68
CA ALA A 8 13.68 8.19 -37.24
C ALA A 8 13.61 6.99 -36.29
N ALA A 9 14.36 5.91 -36.58
CA ALA A 9 14.42 4.74 -35.70
C ALA A 9 15.00 5.08 -34.32
N VAL A 10 16.08 5.88 -34.27
CA VAL A 10 16.68 6.32 -33.00
C VAL A 10 15.69 7.13 -32.17
N PHE A 11 14.95 8.06 -32.77
CA PHE A 11 13.92 8.82 -32.05
C PHE A 11 12.79 7.95 -31.52
N ALA A 12 12.36 6.92 -32.26
CA ALA A 12 11.36 5.97 -31.79
C ALA A 12 11.84 5.18 -30.56
N PHE A 13 13.10 4.73 -30.56
CA PHE A 13 13.69 4.05 -29.39
C PHE A 13 13.85 4.98 -28.19
N VAL A 14 14.24 6.24 -28.40
CA VAL A 14 14.34 7.23 -27.31
C VAL A 14 12.98 7.51 -26.70
N ALA A 15 11.94 7.71 -27.52
CA ALA A 15 10.57 7.90 -27.02
C ALA A 15 10.10 6.70 -26.18
N PHE A 16 10.32 5.49 -26.69
CA PHE A 16 9.98 4.26 -25.96
C PHE A 16 10.75 4.11 -24.64
N ALA A 17 12.03 4.48 -24.60
CA ALA A 17 12.84 4.45 -23.39
C ALA A 17 12.29 5.42 -22.34
N VAL A 18 11.96 6.66 -22.74
CA VAL A 18 11.38 7.67 -21.84
C VAL A 18 10.04 7.20 -21.28
N ASP A 19 9.16 6.64 -22.10
CA ASP A 19 7.86 6.16 -21.64
C ASP A 19 8.01 5.00 -20.64
N SER A 20 8.92 4.06 -20.91
CA SER A 20 9.23 2.94 -20.02
C SER A 20 9.79 3.42 -18.68
N GLU A 21 10.74 4.37 -18.71
CA GLU A 21 11.32 4.96 -17.50
C GLU A 21 10.27 5.63 -16.62
N ARG A 22 9.34 6.38 -17.21
CA ARG A 22 8.25 7.04 -16.46
C ARG A 22 7.34 6.03 -15.76
N ILE A 23 7.04 4.90 -16.38
CA ILE A 23 6.24 3.83 -15.75
C ILE A 23 7.01 3.21 -14.57
N VAL A 24 8.31 2.96 -14.74
CA VAL A 24 9.16 2.37 -13.68
C VAL A 24 9.28 3.30 -12.48
N VAL A 25 9.51 4.60 -12.72
CA VAL A 25 9.57 5.60 -11.64
C VAL A 25 8.24 5.68 -10.90
N ALA A 26 7.12 5.79 -11.62
CA ALA A 26 5.80 5.85 -11.00
C ALA A 26 5.50 4.60 -10.15
N ARG A 27 5.89 3.41 -10.63
CA ARG A 27 5.76 2.16 -9.86
C ARG A 27 6.62 2.18 -8.60
N SER A 28 7.85 2.67 -8.68
CA SER A 28 8.77 2.74 -7.54
C SER A 28 8.27 3.72 -6.47
N GLU A 29 7.76 4.89 -6.87
CA GLU A 29 7.17 5.87 -5.96
C GLU A 29 5.94 5.30 -5.26
N MET A 30 5.07 4.60 -6.01
CA MET A 30 3.92 3.91 -5.43
C MET A 30 4.30 2.84 -4.42
N GLN A 31 5.32 2.03 -4.72
CA GLN A 31 5.82 1.01 -3.79
C GLN A 31 6.35 1.61 -2.50
N ASN A 32 7.16 2.68 -2.60
CA ASN A 32 7.67 3.38 -1.43
C ASN A 32 6.54 3.98 -0.58
N ALA A 33 5.52 4.56 -1.22
CA ALA A 33 4.37 5.12 -0.53
C ALA A 33 3.56 4.05 0.25
N VAL A 34 3.28 2.90 -0.37
CA VAL A 34 2.53 1.83 0.30
C VAL A 34 3.32 1.16 1.41
N ASP A 35 4.64 1.02 1.25
CA ASP A 35 5.51 0.46 2.29
C ASP A 35 5.59 1.39 3.51
N ALA A 36 5.71 2.70 3.27
CA ALA A 36 5.65 3.71 4.33
C ALA A 36 4.28 3.71 5.03
N ALA A 37 3.18 3.63 4.27
CA ALA A 37 1.84 3.57 4.83
C ALA A 37 1.60 2.30 5.64
N ALA A 38 2.06 1.14 5.17
CA ALA A 38 1.99 -0.13 5.88
C ALA A 38 2.81 -0.11 7.18
N LEU A 39 4.00 0.50 7.14
CA LEU A 39 4.82 0.67 8.32
C LEU A 39 4.14 1.58 9.36
N ALA A 40 3.60 2.72 8.93
CA ALA A 40 2.91 3.64 9.83
C ALA A 40 1.67 2.98 10.47
N ALA A 41 0.86 2.26 9.68
CA ALA A 41 -0.28 1.51 10.20
C ALA A 41 0.13 0.42 11.21
N SER A 42 1.28 -0.23 11.00
CA SER A 42 1.82 -1.22 11.93
C SER A 42 2.25 -0.60 13.25
N GLN A 43 2.83 0.60 13.21
CA GLN A 43 3.25 1.35 14.40
C GLN A 43 2.05 1.76 15.25
N GLU A 44 0.99 2.26 14.62
CA GLU A 44 -0.26 2.61 15.31
C GLU A 44 -0.88 1.40 16.04
N ILE A 45 -0.96 0.24 15.37
CA ILE A 45 -1.46 -0.99 15.99
C ILE A 45 -0.59 -1.43 17.15
N THR A 46 0.74 -1.35 17.01
CA THR A 46 1.67 -1.75 18.07
C THR A 46 1.52 -0.84 19.30
N GLY A 47 1.36 0.47 19.09
CA GLY A 47 1.07 1.43 20.16
C GLY A 47 -0.22 1.13 20.89
N ALA A 48 -1.31 0.89 20.16
CA ALA A 48 -2.61 0.58 20.74
C ALA A 48 -2.62 -0.76 21.51
N ILE A 49 -1.93 -1.80 21.01
CA ILE A 49 -1.78 -3.08 21.73
C ILE A 49 -0.97 -2.87 23.02
N PHE A 50 0.05 -2.03 23.00
CA PHE A 50 0.86 -1.73 24.18
C PHE A 50 0.06 -0.99 25.27
N GLU A 51 -0.79 -0.03 24.89
CA GLU A 51 -1.71 0.67 25.79
C GLU A 51 -2.78 -0.29 26.34
N ALA A 52 -3.42 -1.08 25.48
CA ALA A 52 -4.43 -2.07 25.89
C ALA A 52 -3.85 -3.20 26.76
N GLY A 53 -2.56 -3.53 26.60
CA GLY A 53 -1.85 -4.52 27.42
C GLY A 53 -1.58 -4.06 28.86
N GLN A 54 -1.57 -2.76 29.12
CA GLN A 54 -1.47 -2.20 30.47
C GLN A 54 -2.83 -2.23 31.20
N GLU A 55 -3.94 -2.09 30.46
CA GLU A 55 -5.30 -2.16 30.99
C GLU A 55 -5.86 -3.59 30.90
N ARG A 56 -5.40 -4.48 31.80
CA ARG A 56 -5.93 -5.86 31.95
C ARG A 56 -7.40 -5.87 32.41
N SER A 57 -8.38 -5.54 31.57
CA SER A 57 -9.76 -5.99 31.76
C SER A 57 -10.66 -5.62 30.59
N SER A 58 -11.25 -6.62 29.92
CA SER A 58 -12.57 -6.54 29.26
C SER A 58 -12.82 -5.55 28.09
N ALA A 59 -11.95 -4.57 27.83
CA ALA A 59 -12.10 -3.53 26.78
C ALA A 59 -11.48 -3.90 25.41
N ASN A 60 -11.16 -5.18 25.20
CA ASN A 60 -10.33 -5.67 24.10
C ASN A 60 -11.02 -5.64 22.72
N VAL A 61 -12.35 -5.50 22.66
CA VAL A 61 -13.09 -5.47 21.38
C VAL A 61 -13.20 -4.04 20.83
N ASP A 62 -13.49 -3.05 21.69
CA ASP A 62 -13.64 -1.65 21.28
C ASP A 62 -12.31 -0.91 21.10
N ALA A 63 -11.29 -1.20 21.91
CA ALA A 63 -9.97 -0.61 21.71
C ALA A 63 -9.33 -1.06 20.38
N ASN A 64 -9.62 -2.29 19.94
CA ASN A 64 -9.06 -2.86 18.71
C ASN A 64 -9.73 -2.27 17.45
N SER A 65 -11.05 -1.98 17.50
CA SER A 65 -11.74 -1.34 16.38
C SER A 65 -11.30 0.11 16.18
N ILE A 66 -11.15 0.86 17.28
CA ILE A 66 -10.65 2.26 17.25
C ILE A 66 -9.19 2.30 16.78
N ALA A 67 -8.34 1.39 17.27
CA ALA A 67 -6.94 1.29 16.84
C ALA A 67 -6.83 0.97 15.34
N VAL A 68 -7.69 0.09 14.83
CA VAL A 68 -7.72 -0.25 13.39
C VAL A 68 -8.18 0.95 12.57
N GLU A 69 -9.19 1.69 13.02
CA GLU A 69 -9.64 2.90 12.33
C GLU A 69 -8.54 3.98 12.29
N ASN A 70 -7.88 4.25 13.42
CA ASN A 70 -6.74 5.16 13.49
C ASN A 70 -5.57 4.70 12.62
N ALA A 71 -5.28 3.41 12.56
CA ALA A 71 -4.25 2.85 11.69
C ALA A 71 -4.58 3.00 10.20
N ARG A 72 -5.86 2.86 9.80
CA ARG A 72 -6.32 3.16 8.42
C ARG A 72 -6.15 4.63 8.09
N ASP A 73 -6.52 5.49 9.03
CA ASP A 73 -6.36 6.93 8.89
C ASP A 73 -4.90 7.34 8.74
N MET A 74 -4.01 6.74 9.53
CA MET A 74 -2.58 7.01 9.43
C MET A 74 -1.99 6.49 8.10
N ALA A 75 -2.36 5.27 7.69
CA ALA A 75 -1.96 4.74 6.39
C ALA A 75 -2.34 5.68 5.25
N PHE A 76 -3.57 6.20 5.28
CA PHE A 76 -4.08 7.15 4.29
C PHE A 76 -3.27 8.44 4.28
N ARG A 77 -3.04 9.05 5.44
CA ARG A 77 -2.27 10.31 5.54
C ARG A 77 -0.84 10.13 5.03
N VAL A 78 -0.20 9.01 5.35
CA VAL A 78 1.17 8.73 4.89
C VAL A 78 1.19 8.46 3.39
N ALA A 79 0.23 7.73 2.84
CA ALA A 79 0.13 7.52 1.40
C ALA A 79 -0.11 8.85 0.65
N GLU A 80 -1.04 9.69 1.15
CA GLU A 80 -1.34 11.01 0.57
C GLU A 80 -0.13 11.95 0.62
N ALA A 81 0.62 11.95 1.74
CA ALA A 81 1.85 12.70 1.87
C ALA A 81 2.95 12.25 0.88
N ASN A 82 2.90 11.00 0.42
CA ASN A 82 3.77 10.46 -0.63
C ASN A 82 3.17 10.60 -2.04
N GLY A 83 2.06 11.33 -2.20
CA GLY A 83 1.42 11.60 -3.50
C GLY A 83 0.64 10.42 -4.07
N VAL A 84 0.27 9.44 -3.24
CA VAL A 84 -0.45 8.23 -3.65
C VAL A 84 -1.76 8.14 -2.90
N HIS A 85 -2.86 8.00 -3.64
CA HIS A 85 -4.16 7.80 -3.03
C HIS A 85 -4.41 6.31 -2.75
N ILE A 86 -4.97 6.04 -1.58
CA ILE A 86 -5.45 4.71 -1.17
C ILE A 86 -6.84 4.88 -0.54
N ASP A 87 -7.72 3.90 -0.75
CA ASP A 87 -9.00 3.84 -0.04
C ASP A 87 -8.80 3.18 1.32
N LYS A 88 -9.06 3.92 2.41
CA LYS A 88 -8.94 3.43 3.78
C LYS A 88 -9.66 2.11 4.04
N ASN A 89 -10.78 1.85 3.38
CA ASN A 89 -11.66 0.71 3.63
C ASN A 89 -11.33 -0.50 2.73
N GLN A 90 -10.85 -0.25 1.52
CA GLN A 90 -10.59 -1.30 0.52
C GLN A 90 -9.11 -1.67 0.43
N ASP A 91 -8.23 -0.67 0.52
CA ASP A 91 -6.82 -0.80 0.20
C ASP A 91 -5.95 -1.09 1.42
N VAL A 92 -6.46 -0.83 2.62
CA VAL A 92 -5.81 -1.20 3.89
C VAL A 92 -6.49 -2.45 4.44
N ILE A 93 -5.76 -3.55 4.57
CA ILE A 93 -6.28 -4.83 5.03
C ILE A 93 -5.43 -5.32 6.19
N PHE A 94 -6.07 -5.62 7.32
CA PHE A 94 -5.41 -6.19 8.48
C PHE A 94 -5.65 -7.68 8.58
N GLY A 95 -4.68 -8.39 9.14
CA GLY A 95 -4.75 -9.82 9.35
C GLY A 95 -3.91 -10.29 10.52
N LYS A 96 -4.00 -11.60 10.76
CA LYS A 96 -3.16 -12.32 11.72
C LYS A 96 -2.27 -13.31 10.98
N ARG A 97 -0.99 -13.35 11.32
CA ARG A 97 -0.02 -14.32 10.87
C ARG A 97 0.42 -15.15 12.07
N ARG A 98 0.19 -16.45 12.02
CA ARG A 98 0.57 -17.41 13.08
C ARG A 98 1.41 -18.51 12.45
N TYR A 99 2.38 -19.01 13.21
CA TYR A 99 3.13 -20.21 12.81
C TYR A 99 2.22 -21.44 12.85
N ASP A 100 2.23 -22.19 11.78
CA ASP A 100 1.59 -23.50 11.66
C ASP A 100 2.67 -24.58 11.68
N ALA A 101 2.70 -25.36 12.76
CA ALA A 101 3.67 -26.43 12.98
C ALA A 101 3.39 -27.68 12.13
N GLU A 102 2.19 -27.84 11.57
CA GLU A 102 1.85 -28.98 10.73
C GLU A 102 2.36 -28.81 9.30
N THR A 103 2.36 -27.57 8.80
CA THR A 103 2.81 -27.23 7.45
C THR A 103 4.19 -26.57 7.39
N ASP A 104 4.77 -26.23 8.55
CA ASP A 104 5.99 -25.42 8.69
C ASP A 104 5.90 -24.08 7.94
N THR A 105 4.70 -23.48 7.94
CA THR A 105 4.44 -22.21 7.24
C THR A 105 3.89 -21.14 8.18
N TRP A 106 3.87 -19.90 7.69
CA TRP A 106 3.29 -18.75 8.39
C TRP A 106 2.02 -18.26 7.65
N PRO A 107 0.91 -19.01 7.70
CA PRO A 107 -0.32 -18.59 7.03
C PRO A 107 -0.84 -17.27 7.59
N ILE A 108 -1.33 -16.42 6.69
CA ILE A 108 -1.96 -15.14 7.03
C ILE A 108 -3.46 -15.30 6.88
N THR A 109 -4.19 -15.09 7.97
CA THR A 109 -5.66 -14.98 7.95
C THR A 109 -6.04 -13.51 7.94
N TRP A 110 -6.55 -13.03 6.83
CA TRP A 110 -7.03 -11.65 6.68
C TRP A 110 -8.37 -11.44 7.38
N ASN A 111 -8.65 -10.21 7.78
CA ASN A 111 -9.91 -9.78 8.42
C ASN A 111 -10.24 -10.51 9.74
N GLN A 112 -9.24 -11.09 10.40
CA GLN A 112 -9.40 -11.71 11.72
C GLN A 112 -8.38 -11.14 12.70
N GLY A 113 -8.90 -10.61 13.81
CA GLY A 113 -8.09 -10.22 14.96
C GLY A 113 -7.56 -11.44 15.75
N PRO A 114 -6.58 -11.24 16.64
CA PRO A 114 -5.83 -10.00 16.86
C PRO A 114 -4.88 -9.70 15.68
N TYR A 115 -4.84 -8.44 15.25
CA TYR A 115 -4.09 -8.03 14.06
C TYR A 115 -2.59 -7.91 14.37
N ASN A 116 -1.75 -8.56 13.56
CA ASN A 116 -0.29 -8.43 13.65
C ASN A 116 0.38 -8.25 12.28
N VAL A 117 -0.42 -8.20 11.22
CA VAL A 117 0.01 -7.93 9.86
C VAL A 117 -0.95 -6.92 9.24
N VAL A 118 -0.39 -5.98 8.49
CA VAL A 118 -1.12 -5.05 7.64
C VAL A 118 -0.65 -5.20 6.19
N LYS A 119 -1.57 -5.01 5.27
CA LYS A 119 -1.33 -4.93 3.84
C LYS A 119 -1.95 -3.63 3.33
N VAL A 120 -1.17 -2.85 2.62
CA VAL A 120 -1.63 -1.63 1.93
C VAL A 120 -1.46 -1.83 0.44
N VAL A 121 -2.48 -1.48 -0.35
CA VAL A 121 -2.48 -1.64 -1.81
C VAL A 121 -2.81 -0.31 -2.47
N ALA A 122 -1.86 0.27 -3.21
CA ALA A 122 -2.18 1.42 -4.05
C ALA A 122 -2.66 0.94 -5.42
N ARG A 123 -3.80 1.48 -5.87
CA ARG A 123 -4.39 1.19 -7.17
C ARG A 123 -4.23 2.39 -8.12
N ARG A 124 -4.08 2.11 -9.41
CA ARG A 124 -4.14 3.08 -10.52
C ARG A 124 -5.00 2.53 -11.66
N ASP A 125 -6.17 2.03 -11.30
CA ASP A 125 -7.12 1.39 -12.20
C ASP A 125 -8.44 2.15 -12.33
N ASN A 126 -8.57 3.30 -11.66
CA ASN A 126 -9.79 4.10 -11.69
C ASN A 126 -10.03 4.66 -13.10
N GLN A 127 -11.27 4.56 -13.58
CA GLN A 127 -11.66 5.05 -14.90
C GLN A 127 -11.70 6.58 -14.96
N ASP A 128 -11.81 7.25 -13.81
CA ASP A 128 -11.68 8.69 -13.72
C ASP A 128 -10.21 9.12 -13.78
N LEU A 129 -9.80 9.65 -14.94
CA LEU A 129 -8.45 10.13 -15.19
C LEU A 129 -8.09 11.40 -14.40
N SER A 130 -9.06 12.04 -13.77
CA SER A 130 -8.86 13.21 -12.90
C SER A 130 -8.69 12.84 -11.42
N ALA A 131 -9.02 11.61 -11.05
CA ALA A 131 -8.80 11.10 -9.71
C ALA A 131 -7.31 10.77 -9.49
N PRO A 132 -6.78 10.88 -8.26
CA PRO A 132 -5.36 10.61 -8.00
C PRO A 132 -4.95 9.14 -8.21
N ASP A 133 -5.92 8.22 -8.24
CA ASP A 133 -5.82 6.80 -8.60
C ASP A 133 -6.26 6.51 -10.04
N GLY A 134 -6.42 7.55 -10.87
CA GLY A 134 -6.81 7.45 -12.27
C GLY A 134 -5.85 6.59 -13.08
N ARG A 135 -6.40 5.84 -14.04
CA ARG A 135 -5.64 5.00 -14.96
C ARG A 135 -4.57 5.83 -15.67
N LEU A 136 -3.34 5.30 -15.74
CA LEU A 136 -2.28 5.90 -16.54
C LEU A 136 -2.78 6.07 -17.99
N LYS A 137 -2.78 7.32 -18.47
CA LYS A 137 -3.00 7.64 -19.89
C LYS A 137 -1.74 7.20 -20.63
N LEU A 138 -1.80 6.00 -21.21
CA LEU A 138 -0.83 5.46 -22.15
C LEU A 138 -1.18 5.94 -23.55
#